data_AF-A0A940VN84-F1
#
_entry.id   AF-A0A940VN84-F1
#
_cell.length_a   1.000
_cell.length_b   1.000
_cell.length_c   1.000
_cell.angle_alpha   90.00
_cell.angle_beta   90.00
_cell.angle_gamma   90.00
#
_symmetry.space_group_name_H-M   'P 1'
#
loop_
_entity.id
_entity.type
_entity.pdbx_description
1 polymer ?
#
loop_
_entity_poly.entity_id
_entity_poly.type
_entity_poly.pdbx_seq_one_letter_code
_entity_poly.pdbx_strand_id
1 'polypeptide(L)'
;MDNETEYEVLKTQCIVKRAGKSLVAIVDTIYIDEIPHLVFEWQQQTDGTEKPAYMVPLDPQYFSRIPGEKVNAVYKNPVDDPISLS
;
A
#
# COMPACT_ATOMS: atom_id res chain seq x y z
N MET A 1 7.33 -26.80 -2.90
CA MET A 1 7.86 -25.72 -2.06
C MET A 1 7.19 -24.47 -2.58
N ASP A 2 6.08 -24.12 -1.96
CA ASP A 2 5.45 -22.83 -2.23
C ASP A 2 6.39 -21.79 -1.64
N ASN A 3 6.99 -20.96 -2.49
CA ASN A 3 7.80 -19.85 -2.04
C ASN A 3 6.86 -18.89 -1.30
N GLU A 4 7.03 -18.76 0.01
CA GLU A 4 6.47 -17.66 0.78
C GLU A 4 7.02 -16.35 0.18
N THR A 5 6.19 -15.62 -0.56
CA THR A 5 6.58 -14.29 -1.03
C THR A 5 6.52 -13.34 0.16
N GLU A 6 7.63 -13.23 0.90
CA GLU A 6 7.79 -12.19 1.90
C GLU A 6 7.95 -10.84 1.21
N TYR A 7 7.03 -9.91 1.48
CA TYR A 7 7.11 -8.54 1.01
C TYR A 7 7.82 -7.67 2.05
N GLU A 8 8.76 -6.82 1.61
CA GLU A 8 9.17 -5.68 2.43
C GLU A 8 7.99 -4.70 2.52
N VAL A 9 7.42 -4.54 3.72
CA VAL A 9 6.30 -3.62 3.95
C VAL A 9 6.79 -2.27 4.46
N LEU A 10 6.53 -1.23 3.68
CA LEU A 10 6.71 0.16 4.08
C LEU A 10 5.39 0.73 4.63
N LYS A 11 5.50 1.71 5.53
CA LYS A 11 4.39 2.51 6.04
C LYS A 11 4.42 3.86 5.34
N THR A 12 3.50 4.05 4.40
CA THR A 12 3.48 5.22 3.51
C THR A 12 2.41 6.21 3.92
N GLN A 13 2.81 7.45 4.19
CA GLN A 13 1.86 8.54 4.33
C GLN A 13 1.43 9.04 2.94
N CYS A 14 0.13 9.10 2.68
CA CYS A 14 -0.42 9.56 1.42
C CYS A 14 -1.79 10.22 1.61
N ILE A 15 -2.30 10.86 0.55
CA ILE A 15 -3.68 11.34 0.50
C ILE A 15 -4.51 10.24 -0.18
N VAL A 16 -5.53 9.75 0.52
CA VAL A 16 -6.48 8.76 0.00
C VAL A 16 -7.82 9.45 -0.24
N LYS A 17 -8.44 9.18 -1.40
CA LYS A 17 -9.81 9.57 -1.71
C LYS A 17 -10.73 8.39 -1.43
N ARG A 18 -11.62 8.54 -0.44
CA ARG A 18 -12.60 7.52 -0.04
C ARG A 18 -13.96 8.18 0.12
N ALA A 19 -14.99 7.63 -0.52
CA ALA A 19 -16.37 8.12 -0.46
C ALA A 19 -16.49 9.65 -0.72
N GLY A 20 -15.78 10.13 -1.75
CA GLY A 20 -15.77 11.56 -2.13
C GLY A 20 -15.01 12.50 -1.20
N LYS A 21 -14.32 11.98 -0.17
CA LYS A 21 -13.49 12.76 0.75
C LYS A 21 -12.02 12.44 0.57
N SER A 22 -11.17 13.45 0.64
CA SER A 22 -9.71 13.29 0.70
C SER A 22 -9.27 13.31 2.16
N LEU A 23 -8.46 12.33 2.56
CA LEU A 23 -7.91 12.22 3.91
C LEU A 23 -6.44 11.81 3.86
N VAL A 24 -5.65 12.27 4.84
CA VAL A 24 -4.28 11.79 5.02
C VAL A 24 -4.34 10.45 5.74
N ALA A 25 -3.70 9.44 5.17
CA ALA A 25 -3.63 8.08 5.72
C ALA A 25 -2.19 7.58 5.75
N ILE A 26 -1.94 6.60 6.63
CA ILE A 26 -0.76 5.74 6.58
C ILE A 26 -1.25 4.40 6.05
N VAL A 27 -0.71 3.99 4.91
CA VAL A 27 -1.11 2.78 4.18
C VAL A 27 0.12 1.90 3.97
N ASP A 28 -0.06 0.60 4.01
CA ASP A 28 1.01 -0.34 3.72
C ASP A 28 1.44 -0.21 2.26
N THR A 29 2.72 -0.43 1.99
CA THR A 29 3.26 -0.39 0.64
C THR A 29 4.24 -1.52 0.46
N ILE A 30 4.12 -2.20 -0.68
CA ILE A 30 5.03 -3.27 -1.08
C ILE A 30 5.57 -2.97 -2.48
N TYR A 31 6.65 -3.64 -2.85
CA TYR A 31 7.18 -3.60 -4.21
C TYR A 31 6.79 -4.89 -4.95
N ILE A 32 6.24 -4.73 -6.15
CA ILE A 32 6.02 -5.81 -7.11
C ILE A 32 6.68 -5.35 -8.41
N ASP A 33 7.65 -6.12 -8.90
CA ASP A 33 8.40 -5.79 -10.11
C ASP A 33 8.91 -4.34 -10.15
N GLU A 34 9.56 -3.91 -9.05
CA GLU A 34 10.11 -2.55 -8.84
C GLU A 34 9.08 -1.41 -8.78
N ILE A 35 7.79 -1.71 -8.88
CA ILE A 35 6.70 -0.73 -8.77
C ILE A 35 6.14 -0.74 -7.33
N PRO A 36 6.10 0.41 -6.63
CA PRO A 36 5.48 0.50 -5.33
C PRO A 36 3.96 0.41 -5.46
N HIS A 37 3.32 -0.43 -4.65
CA HIS A 37 1.87 -0.60 -4.59
C HIS A 37 1.36 -0.29 -3.19
N LEU A 38 0.36 0.59 -3.06
CA LEU A 38 -0.38 0.70 -1.80
C LEU A 38 -1.23 -0.55 -1.61
N VAL A 39 -1.24 -1.09 -0.40
CA VAL A 39 -2.08 -2.23 0.00
C VAL A 39 -3.17 -1.72 0.93
N PHE A 40 -4.42 -1.78 0.46
CA PHE A 40 -5.60 -1.36 1.20
C PHE A 40 -6.21 -2.48 2.03
N GLU A 41 -6.00 -3.74 1.61
CA GLU A 41 -6.49 -4.92 2.32
C GLU A 41 -5.52 -6.08 2.15
N TRP A 42 -5.30 -6.79 3.26
CA TRP A 42 -4.60 -8.07 3.31
C TRP A 42 -5.64 -9.18 3.48
N GLN A 43 -5.61 -10.19 2.62
CA GLN A 43 -6.46 -11.37 2.71
C GLN A 43 -5.70 -12.49 3.40
N GLN A 44 -6.25 -12.93 4.54
CA GLN A 44 -5.75 -14.10 5.25
C GLN A 44 -5.97 -15.37 4.41
N GLN A 45 -4.90 -16.17 4.28
CA GLN A 45 -4.87 -17.43 3.56
C GLN A 45 -5.15 -18.60 4.52
N THR A 46 -5.49 -19.77 3.97
CA THR A 46 -5.80 -20.97 4.75
C THR A 46 -4.60 -21.55 5.50
N ASP A 47 -3.38 -21.20 5.07
CA ASP A 47 -2.12 -21.59 5.70
C ASP A 47 -1.65 -20.62 6.79
N GLY A 48 -2.44 -19.56 7.07
CA GLY A 48 -2.13 -18.54 8.07
C GLY A 48 -1.29 -17.36 7.54
N THR A 49 -0.86 -17.39 6.27
CA THR A 49 -0.18 -16.25 5.63
C THR A 49 -1.18 -15.17 5.21
N GLU A 50 -0.68 -14.00 4.83
CA GLU A 50 -1.49 -12.93 4.23
C GLU A 50 -1.01 -12.63 2.81
N LYS A 51 -1.96 -12.34 1.92
CA LYS A 51 -1.68 -11.83 0.57
C LYS A 51 -2.37 -10.49 0.36
N PRO A 52 -1.75 -9.56 -0.36
CA PRO A 52 -2.41 -8.28 -0.63
C PRO A 52 -3.60 -8.51 -1.58
N ALA A 53 -4.79 -8.09 -1.16
CA ALA A 53 -6.04 -8.34 -1.86
C ALA A 53 -6.46 -7.17 -2.73
N TYR A 54 -6.40 -5.96 -2.16
CA TYR A 54 -6.69 -4.73 -2.87
C TYR A 54 -5.46 -3.84 -2.88
N MET A 55 -4.94 -3.60 -4.09
CA MET A 55 -3.74 -2.83 -4.30
C MET A 55 -3.93 -1.76 -5.36
N VAL A 56 -3.18 -0.66 -5.22
CA VAL A 56 -3.09 0.36 -6.25
C VAL A 56 -1.61 0.61 -6.59
N PRO A 57 -1.20 0.43 -7.87
CA PRO A 57 0.15 0.79 -8.28
C PRO A 57 0.34 2.30 -8.16
N LEU A 58 1.49 2.70 -7.64
CA LEU A 58 1.90 4.08 -7.56
C LEU A 58 2.85 4.43 -8.71
N ASP A 59 2.83 5.69 -9.12
CA ASP A 59 3.89 6.23 -9.98
C ASP A 59 5.14 6.46 -9.11
N PRO A 60 6.26 5.75 -9.39
CA PRO A 60 7.48 5.85 -8.60
C PRO A 60 8.05 7.28 -8.50
N GLN A 61 7.76 8.16 -9.46
CA GLN A 61 8.28 9.54 -9.47
C GLN A 61 7.75 10.39 -8.30
N TYR A 62 6.58 10.03 -7.76
CA TYR A 62 5.96 10.74 -6.64
C TYR A 62 6.11 10.00 -5.31
N PHE A 63 6.80 8.86 -5.31
CA PHE A 63 7.08 8.04 -4.14
C PHE A 63 8.48 8.34 -3.62
N SER A 64 8.64 8.44 -2.30
CA SER A 64 9.96 8.64 -1.69
C SER A 64 10.03 7.95 -0.34
N ARG A 65 11.09 7.15 -0.14
CA ARG A 65 11.43 6.65 1.20
C ARG A 65 11.94 7.80 2.06
N ILE A 66 11.54 7.81 3.33
CA ILE A 66 11.97 8.80 4.31
C ILE A 66 12.47 8.08 5.57
N PRO A 67 13.40 8.68 6.33
CA PRO A 67 13.77 8.13 7.63
C PRO A 67 12.60 8.25 8.61
N GLY A 68 12.15 7.14 9.17
CA GLY A 68 11.14 7.12 10.23
C GLY A 68 10.71 5.69 10.59
N GLU A 69 10.33 5.47 11.85
CA GLU A 69 9.91 4.14 12.32
C GLU A 69 8.42 3.87 12.08
N LYS A 70 7.58 4.91 12.24
CA LYS A 70 6.11 4.81 12.10
C LYS A 70 5.62 5.07 10.68
N VAL A 71 6.36 5.91 9.95
CA VAL A 71 6.16 6.25 8.54
C VAL A 71 7.56 6.28 7.95
N ASN A 72 7.80 5.43 6.96
CA ASN A 72 9.10 5.30 6.30
C ASN A 72 9.02 5.56 4.79
N ALA A 73 7.86 5.99 4.30
CA ALA A 73 7.70 6.53 2.95
C ALA A 73 6.58 7.56 2.85
N VAL A 74 6.61 8.35 1.78
CA VAL A 74 5.60 9.35 1.44
C VAL A 74 5.24 9.24 -0.03
N TYR A 75 3.95 9.35 -0.34
CA TYR A 75 3.45 9.50 -1.71
C TYR A 75 2.67 10.81 -1.85
N LYS A 76 3.02 11.61 -2.86
CA LYS A 76 2.55 13.00 -2.98
C LYS A 76 1.20 13.16 -3.69
N ASN A 77 0.85 12.24 -4.58
CA ASN A 77 -0.40 12.34 -5.34
C ASN A 77 -1.56 11.68 -4.57
N PRO A 78 -2.79 12.20 -4.70
CA PRO A 78 -3.96 11.52 -4.19
C PRO A 78 -4.15 10.15 -4.85
N VAL A 79 -4.52 9.14 -4.07
CA VAL A 79 -4.86 7.80 -4.54
C VAL A 79 -6.33 7.53 -4.29
N ASP A 80 -7.04 7.05 -5.32
CA ASP A 80 -8.43 6.60 -5.18
C ASP A 80 -8.47 5.24 -4.49
N ASP A 81 -9.24 5.14 -3.43
CA ASP A 81 -9.41 3.90 -2.68
C ASP A 81 -10.28 2.89 -3.45
N PRO A 82 -9.77 1.71 -3.83
CA PRO A 82 -10.52 0.75 -4.63
C PRO A 82 -11.71 0.12 -3.87
N ILE A 83 -11.73 0.20 -2.53
CA ILE A 83 -12.75 -0.41 -1.68
C ILE A 83 -13.97 0.53 -1.50
N SER A 84 -13.90 1.78 -1.97
CA SER A 84 -14.96 2.78 -1.76
C SER A 84 -16.28 2.52 -2.52
N LEU A 85 -16.48 1.31 -3.05
CA LEU A 85 -17.67 0.91 -3.82
C LEU A 85 -18.53 -0.18 -3.14
N SER A 86 -18.23 -0.59 -1.90
CA SER A 86 -19.06 -1.54 -1.14
C SER A 86 -20.05 -0.87 -0.20
#